data_AF-A0A1H3YX34-F1
#
_entry.id   AF-A0A1H3YX34-F1
#
_cell.length_a   1.000
_cell.length_b   1.000
_cell.length_c   1.000
_cell.angle_alpha   90.00
_cell.angle_beta   90.00
_cell.angle_gamma   90.00
#
_symmetry.space_group_name_H-M   'P 1'
#
loop_
_entity.id
_entity.type
_entity.pdbx_description
1 polymer ?
#
loop_
_entity_poly.entity_id
_entity_poly.type
_entity_poly.pdbx_seq_one_letter_code
_entity_poly.pdbx_strand_id
1 'polypeptide(L)'
;MESESWEALCNRCGACCFEKKIDRQGNILTTSIPCRFLDIHNRTCRIYAQRLEVEEDCIKLTPEIITEISWLPEECAYRNLIKES
;
A
#
# COMPACT_ATOMS: atom_id res chain seq x y z
N MET A 1 -16.76 5.47 9.69
CA MET A 1 -16.57 4.36 10.65
C MET A 1 -15.92 3.13 10.02
N GLU A 2 -16.39 2.59 8.89
CA GLU A 2 -15.73 1.44 8.23
C GLU A 2 -14.28 1.72 7.80
N SER A 3 -13.99 2.92 7.29
CA SER A 3 -12.63 3.30 6.89
C SER A 3 -11.66 3.34 8.07
N GLU A 4 -12.08 3.77 9.25
CA GLU A 4 -11.20 3.84 10.43
C GLU A 4 -10.83 2.43 10.91
N SER A 5 -11.80 1.52 10.94
CA SER A 5 -11.55 0.11 11.28
C SER A 5 -10.63 -0.55 10.27
N TRP A 6 -10.77 -0.23 8.98
CA TRP A 6 -9.93 -0.77 7.93
C TRP A 6 -8.50 -0.22 7.99
N GLU A 7 -8.35 1.10 8.13
CA GLU A 7 -7.05 1.76 8.23
C GLU A 7 -6.27 1.35 9.49
N ALA A 8 -6.97 0.92 10.55
CA ALA A 8 -6.37 0.34 11.75
C ALA A 8 -5.69 -1.02 11.52
N LEU A 9 -6.04 -1.75 10.45
CA LEU A 9 -5.38 -3.00 10.08
C LEU A 9 -3.98 -2.79 9.50
N CYS A 10 -3.64 -1.57 9.07
CA CYS A 10 -2.36 -1.30 8.46
C CYS A 10 -1.21 -1.38 9.47
N ASN A 11 -0.31 -2.35 9.30
CA ASN A 11 0.93 -2.48 10.08
C ASN A 11 1.97 -1.38 9.81
N ARG A 12 1.63 -0.32 9.06
CA ARG A 12 2.53 0.80 8.73
C ARG A 12 3.88 0.38 8.14
N CYS A 13 3.96 -0.77 7.46
CA CYS A 13 5.20 -1.39 6.99
C CYS A 13 5.87 -0.72 5.77
N GLY A 14 5.23 0.27 5.15
CA GLY A 14 5.78 1.05 4.04
C GLY A 14 5.83 0.32 2.69
N ALA A 15 5.43 -0.95 2.60
CA ALA A 15 5.49 -1.73 1.36
C ALA A 15 4.67 -1.13 0.21
N CYS A 16 3.53 -0.50 0.52
CA CYS A 16 2.72 0.21 -0.48
C CYS A 16 3.37 1.51 -0.96
N CYS A 17 4.34 2.07 -0.23
CA CYS A 17 4.95 3.38 -0.50
C CYS A 17 6.09 3.32 -1.52
N PHE A 18 6.32 2.20 -2.20
CA PHE A 18 7.29 2.12 -3.29
C PHE A 18 6.60 2.32 -4.64
N GLU A 19 7.32 2.87 -5.60
CA GLU A 19 6.81 3.10 -6.95
C GLU A 19 6.38 1.79 -7.63
N LYS A 20 5.33 1.87 -8.45
CA LYS A 20 4.79 0.77 -9.23
C LYS A 20 5.01 1.03 -10.72
N LYS A 21 5.54 0.05 -11.43
CA LYS A 21 5.75 0.10 -12.89
C LYS A 21 5.03 -1.03 -13.58
N ILE A 22 4.49 -0.75 -14.76
CA ILE A 22 3.89 -1.75 -15.62
C ILE A 22 4.96 -2.24 -16.59
N ASP A 23 5.16 -3.56 -16.67
CA ASP A 23 6.06 -4.15 -17.64
C ASP A 23 5.42 -4.27 -19.04
N ARG A 24 6.15 -4.83 -20.01
CA ARG A 24 5.66 -5.00 -21.39
C ARG A 24 4.49 -5.99 -21.52
N GLN A 25 4.27 -6.82 -20.51
CA GLN A 25 3.24 -7.85 -20.46
C GLN A 25 2.00 -7.36 -19.68
N GLY A 26 2.05 -6.15 -19.12
CA GLY A 26 0.96 -5.58 -18.32
C GLY A 26 1.05 -5.92 -16.83
N ASN A 27 2.13 -6.56 -16.36
CA ASN A 27 2.27 -6.87 -14.94
C ASN A 27 2.73 -5.64 -14.15
N ILE A 28 2.16 -5.44 -12.96
CA ILE A 28 2.59 -4.40 -12.04
C ILE A 28 3.75 -4.92 -11.19
N LEU A 29 4.88 -4.23 -11.25
CA LEU A 29 6.09 -4.51 -10.49
C LEU A 29 6.35 -3.39 -9.48
N THR A 30 6.72 -3.76 -8.26
CA THR A 30 7.21 -2.82 -7.25
C THR A 30 8.69 -2.55 -7.45
N THR A 31 9.10 -1.28 -7.52
CA THR A 31 10.52 -0.89 -7.66
C THR A 31 11.17 -0.61 -6.30
N SER A 32 12.48 -0.37 -6.28
CA SER A 32 13.22 0.06 -5.09
C SER A 32 13.13 1.58 -4.83
N ILE A 33 12.36 2.31 -5.63
CA ILE A 33 12.22 3.76 -5.52
C ILE A 33 11.11 4.06 -4.50
N PRO A 34 11.44 4.69 -3.34
CA PRO A 34 10.44 5.04 -2.35
C PRO A 34 9.67 6.30 -2.76
N CYS A 35 8.41 6.39 -2.31
CA CYS A 35 7.65 7.63 -2.28
C CYS A 35 8.41 8.67 -1.45
N ARG A 36 8.29 9.94 -1.84
CA ARG A 36 8.94 11.08 -1.17
C ARG A 36 8.60 11.21 0.32
N PHE A 37 7.51 10.61 0.78
CA PHE A 37 7.08 10.65 2.18
C PHE A 37 7.38 9.38 2.99
N LEU A 38 8.03 8.37 2.38
CA LEU A 38 8.46 7.18 3.11
C LEU A 38 9.70 7.50 3.94
N ASP A 39 9.63 7.26 5.25
CA ASP A 39 10.82 7.14 6.06
C ASP A 39 11.47 5.77 5.78
N ILE A 40 12.56 5.76 5.02
CA ILE A 40 13.25 4.52 4.65
C ILE A 40 13.93 3.81 5.82
N HIS A 41 14.25 4.54 6.90
CA HIS A 41 14.90 3.96 8.08
C HIS A 41 13.88 3.21 8.94
N ASN A 42 12.74 3.85 9.19
CA ASN A 42 11.67 3.27 9.99
C ASN A 42 10.67 2.44 9.17
N ARG A 43 10.75 2.52 7.83
CA ARG A 43 9.81 1.97 6.85
C ARG A 43 8.36 2.41 7.08
N THR A 44 8.15 3.65 7.51
CA THR A 44 6.81 4.20 7.81
C THR A 44 6.49 5.41 6.95
N CYS A 45 5.22 5.57 6.58
CA CYS A 45 4.74 6.76 5.88
C CYS A 45 4.61 7.92 6.87
N ARG A 46 5.33 9.03 6.62
CA ARG A 46 5.35 10.20 7.51
C ARG A 46 4.02 10.96 7.57
N ILE A 47 3.21 10.82 6.54
CA ILE A 47 1.94 11.55 6.38
C ILE A 47 0.75 10.60 6.26
N TYR A 48 0.80 9.40 6.86
CA TYR A 48 -0.17 8.34 6.57
C TYR A 48 -1.64 8.80 6.66
N ALA A 49 -2.00 9.62 7.66
CA ALA A 49 -3.37 10.11 7.84
C ALA A 49 -3.84 11.04 6.71
N GLN A 50 -2.93 11.75 6.06
CA GLN A 50 -3.21 12.73 4.99
C GLN A 50 -2.67 12.27 3.63
N ARG A 51 -2.20 11.02 3.52
CA ARG A 51 -1.45 10.54 2.35
C ARG A 51 -2.24 10.65 1.05
N LEU A 52 -3.56 10.45 1.10
CA LEU A 52 -4.44 10.54 -0.07
C LEU A 52 -4.78 11.99 -0.45
N GLU A 53 -4.57 12.94 0.47
CA GLU A 53 -4.79 14.37 0.22
C GLU A 53 -3.51 15.04 -0.34
N VAL A 54 -2.34 14.53 0.06
CA VAL A 54 -1.03 15.15 -0.22
C VAL A 54 -0.30 14.47 -1.37
N GLU A 55 -0.46 13.15 -1.55
CA GLU A 55 0.20 12.39 -2.61
C GLU A 55 -0.86 11.83 -3.58
N GLU A 56 -0.93 12.42 -4.77
CA GLU A 56 -1.92 12.07 -5.81
C GLU A 56 -1.77 10.62 -6.28
N ASP A 57 -0.53 10.10 -6.29
CA ASP A 57 -0.23 8.71 -6.66
C ASP A 57 -0.51 7.71 -5.52
N CYS A 58 -0.85 8.18 -4.31
CA CYS A 58 -1.15 7.30 -3.20
C CYS A 58 -2.53 6.69 -3.36
N ILE A 59 -2.58 5.37 -3.54
CA ILE A 59 -3.84 4.67 -3.67
C ILE A 59 -4.46 4.33 -2.31
N LYS A 60 -5.79 4.40 -2.24
CA LYS A 60 -6.55 3.88 -1.12
C LYS A 60 -6.68 2.36 -1.29
N LEU A 61 -6.01 1.60 -0.44
CA LEU A 61 -6.14 0.14 -0.43
C LEU A 61 -7.50 -0.22 0.16
N THR A 62 -8.52 -0.51 -0.65
CA THR A 62 -9.81 -1.03 -0.19
C THR A 62 -9.86 -2.56 -0.32
N PRO A 63 -10.79 -3.26 0.33
CA PRO A 63 -10.93 -4.72 0.16
C PRO A 63 -11.01 -5.14 -1.31
N GLU A 64 -11.76 -4.39 -2.12
CA GLU A 64 -11.93 -4.65 -3.56
C GLU A 64 -10.59 -4.52 -4.29
N ILE A 65 -9.88 -3.41 -4.09
CA ILE A 65 -8.57 -3.19 -4.71
C ILE A 65 -7.57 -4.26 -4.30
N ILE A 66 -7.55 -4.69 -3.03
CA ILE A 66 -6.62 -5.73 -2.55
C ILE A 66 -6.84 -7.05 -3.30
N THR A 67 -8.07 -7.39 -3.70
CA THR A 67 -8.34 -8.62 -4.47
C THR A 67 -7.87 -8.53 -5.92
N GLU A 68 -7.74 -7.32 -6.46
CA GLU A 68 -7.31 -7.09 -7.85
C GLU A 68 -5.80 -6.95 -8.01
N ILE A 69 -5.09 -6.49 -6.97
CA ILE A 69 -3.66 -6.21 -7.05
C ILE A 69 -2.78 -7.39 -6.62
N SER A 70 -1.67 -7.59 -7.34
CA SER A 70 -0.70 -8.65 -7.05
C SER A 70 0.60 -8.17 -6.41
N TRP A 71 0.87 -6.85 -6.43
CA TRP A 71 2.18 -6.27 -6.13
C TRP A 71 2.47 -5.99 -4.65
N LEU A 72 1.47 -6.11 -3.77
CA LEU A 72 1.67 -6.05 -2.32
C LEU A 72 2.35 -7.34 -1.85
N PRO A 73 3.23 -7.31 -0.85
CA PRO A 73 3.85 -8.54 -0.36
C PRO A 73 2.84 -9.40 0.39
N GLU A 74 3.10 -10.71 0.51
CA GLU A 74 2.17 -11.64 1.14
C GLU A 74 1.90 -11.31 2.59
N GLU A 75 2.92 -10.83 3.32
CA GLU A 75 2.83 -10.42 4.72
C GLU A 75 2.06 -9.10 4.94
N CYS A 76 1.52 -8.48 3.89
CA CYS A 76 0.69 -7.29 4.04
C CYS A 76 -0.57 -7.62 4.83
N ALA A 77 -0.81 -6.89 5.92
CA ALA A 77 -1.96 -7.12 6.81
C ALA A 77 -3.31 -7.15 6.07
N TYR A 78 -3.49 -6.26 5.09
CA TYR A 78 -4.69 -6.24 4.26
C TYR A 78 -4.86 -7.51 3.42
N ARG A 79 -3.76 -8.03 2.84
CA ARG A 79 -3.78 -9.27 2.05
C ARG A 79 -4.04 -10.49 2.94
N ASN A 80 -3.40 -10.53 4.12
CA ASN A 80 -3.60 -11.63 5.07
C ASN A 80 -5.06 -11.75 5.50
N LEU A 81 -5.71 -10.63 5.82
CA LEU A 81 -7.11 -10.66 6.24
C LEU A 81 -8.05 -11.23 5.16
N ILE A 82 -7.81 -10.90 3.90
CA ILE A 82 -8.62 -11.41 2.78
C ILE A 82 -8.31 -12.88 2.48
N LYS A 83 -7.06 -13.32 2.61
CA LYS A 83 -6.68 -14.74 2.44
C LYS A 83 -7.34 -15.65 3.47
N GLU A 84 -7.68 -15.14 4.65
CA GLU A 84 -8.31 -15.88 5.74
C GLU A 84 -9.85 -15.87 5.68
N SER A 85 -10.46 -15.17 4.70
CA SER A 85 -11.92 -15.03 4.54
C SER A 85 -12.53 -15.96 3.49
#